data_AF-A0A975ENL5-F1
#
_entry.id   AF-A0A975ENL5-F1
#
_cell.length_a   1.000
_cell.length_b   1.000
_cell.length_c   1.000
_cell.angle_alpha   90.00
_cell.angle_beta   90.00
_cell.angle_gamma   90.00
#
_symmetry.space_group_name_H-M   'P 1'
#
loop_
_entity.id
_entity.type
_entity.pdbx_description
1 polymer ?
#
loop_
_entity_poly.entity_id
_entity_poly.type
_entity_poly.pdbx_seq_one_letter_code
_entity_poly.pdbx_strand_id
1 'polypeptide(L)'
;MFDFGMGELLIIGLVALIVVGPKDLPVLFRRVGNFVGKARAMGREFSSAMNQAADNSGMGDITNTLKAAANPVKGAADALAEHAKAAANFDPESETGKLAAKRAEDAKKIHDATAKRQAENRAKAAAEAAEKAQAEAKAAQEALEAVQAKQAQEAAKTDKDA
;
A
#
# COMPACT_ATOMS: atom_id res chain seq x y z
N MET A 1 1.31 4.95 -12.54
CA MET A 1 0.29 4.64 -13.58
C MET A 1 -1.13 4.69 -13.02
N PHE A 2 -1.43 5.73 -12.22
CA PHE A 2 -2.77 6.11 -11.79
C PHE A 2 -2.72 7.63 -11.60
N ASP A 3 -2.90 8.36 -12.70
CA ASP A 3 -2.98 9.81 -12.69
C ASP A 3 -4.40 10.21 -12.31
N PHE A 4 -4.77 10.05 -11.04
CA PHE A 4 -6.05 10.54 -10.52
C PHE A 4 -5.94 12.06 -10.29
N GLY A 5 -5.83 12.80 -11.39
CA GLY A 5 -5.85 14.26 -11.38
C GLY A 5 -7.26 14.82 -11.24
N MET A 6 -7.34 16.15 -11.07
CA MET A 6 -8.62 16.87 -11.10
C MET A 6 -9.37 16.68 -12.44
N GLY A 7 -8.64 16.42 -13.54
CA GLY A 7 -9.19 16.13 -14.86
C GLY A 7 -9.94 14.80 -14.92
N GLU A 8 -9.32 13.68 -14.52
CA GLU A 8 -9.98 12.37 -14.44
C GLU A 8 -11.25 12.42 -13.57
N LEU A 9 -11.18 13.09 -12.42
CA LEU A 9 -12.29 13.14 -11.48
C LEU A 9 -13.50 13.92 -12.05
N LEU A 10 -13.25 14.96 -12.85
CA LEU A 10 -14.26 15.66 -13.63
C LEU A 10 -14.90 14.77 -14.71
N ILE A 11 -14.09 14.01 -15.45
CA ILE A 11 -14.58 13.09 -16.49
C ILE A 11 -15.47 12.01 -15.88
N ILE A 12 -15.04 11.40 -14.77
CA ILE A 12 -15.82 10.40 -14.04
C ILE A 12 -17.12 11.02 -13.50
N GLY A 13 -17.06 12.24 -12.97
CA GLY A 13 -18.24 12.99 -12.54
C GLY A 13 -19.25 13.20 -13.68
N LEU A 14 -18.79 13.59 -14.87
CA LEU A 14 -19.63 13.77 -16.04
C LEU A 14 -20.29 12.45 -16.50
N VAL A 15 -19.51 11.37 -16.59
CA VAL A 15 -20.04 10.04 -16.94
C VAL A 15 -21.08 9.59 -15.90
N ALA A 16 -20.81 9.79 -14.61
CA ALA A 16 -21.75 9.46 -13.55
C ALA A 16 -23.06 10.27 -13.65
N LEU A 17 -23.00 11.56 -14.06
CA LEU A 17 -24.19 12.38 -14.31
C LEU A 17 -25.04 11.83 -15.46
N ILE A 18 -24.42 11.31 -16.52
CA ILE A 18 -25.14 10.74 -17.68
C ILE A 18 -25.78 9.39 -17.31
N VAL A 19 -25.03 8.51 -16.66
CA VAL A 19 -25.45 7.13 -16.37
C VAL A 19 -26.49 7.08 -15.25
N VAL A 20 -26.23 7.78 -14.15
CA VAL A 20 -27.09 7.76 -12.95
C VAL A 20 -28.14 8.85 -13.02
N GLY A 21 -27.82 9.99 -13.65
CA GLY A 21 -28.69 11.16 -13.72
C GLY A 21 -28.28 12.25 -12.72
N PRO A 22 -28.42 13.54 -13.09
CA PRO A 22 -27.99 14.67 -12.25
C PRO A 22 -28.78 14.82 -10.96
N LYS A 23 -29.98 14.24 -10.87
CA LYS A 23 -30.84 14.30 -9.68
C LYS A 23 -30.59 13.16 -8.70
N ASP A 24 -30.10 12.03 -9.19
CA ASP A 24 -29.95 10.81 -8.38
C ASP A 24 -28.56 10.70 -7.74
N LEU A 25 -27.52 11.22 -8.39
CA LEU A 25 -26.17 11.37 -7.82
C LEU A 25 -26.15 12.06 -6.42
N PRO A 26 -26.76 13.25 -6.24
CA PRO A 26 -26.76 13.90 -4.93
C PRO A 26 -27.53 13.13 -3.88
N VAL A 27 -28.60 12.42 -4.26
CA VAL A 27 -29.36 11.56 -3.35
C VAL A 27 -28.53 10.34 -2.93
N LEU A 28 -27.79 9.74 -3.86
CA LEU A 28 -26.89 8.61 -3.60
C LEU A 28 -25.75 9.02 -2.66
N PHE A 29 -25.10 10.16 -2.92
CA PHE A 29 -24.05 10.68 -2.03
C PHE A 29 -24.58 10.97 -0.62
N ARG A 30 -25.80 11.47 -0.47
CA ARG A 30 -26.42 11.65 0.85
C ARG A 30 -26.62 10.31 1.57
N ARG A 31 -27.07 9.27 0.86
CA ARG A 31 -27.26 7.93 1.44
C ARG A 31 -25.94 7.30 1.87
N VAL A 32 -24.94 7.31 0.99
CA VAL A 32 -23.59 6.81 1.27
C VAL A 32 -22.94 7.61 2.40
N GLY A 33 -23.02 8.94 2.35
CA GLY A 33 -22.49 9.83 3.36
C GLY A 33 -23.11 9.60 4.74
N ASN A 34 -24.43 9.41 4.81
CA ASN A 34 -25.10 9.08 6.06
C ASN A 34 -24.67 7.72 6.62
N PHE A 35 -24.49 6.72 5.76
CA PHE A 35 -24.01 5.39 6.16
C PHE A 35 -22.57 5.45 6.69
N VAL A 36 -21.66 6.07 5.92
CA VAL A 36 -20.26 6.27 6.32
C VAL A 36 -20.17 7.11 7.59
N GLY A 37 -21.01 8.15 7.73
CA GLY A 37 -21.07 8.99 8.92
C GLY A 37 -21.47 8.20 10.17
N LYS A 38 -22.48 7.33 10.07
CA LYS A 38 -22.88 6.42 11.16
C LYS A 38 -21.79 5.40 11.48
N ALA A 39 -21.18 4.78 10.47
CA ALA A 39 -20.07 3.85 10.66
C ALA A 39 -18.87 4.53 11.36
N ARG A 40 -18.53 5.76 10.95
CA ARG A 40 -17.48 6.56 11.60
C ARG A 40 -17.84 6.93 13.03
N ALA A 41 -19.10 7.24 13.31
CA ALA A 41 -19.58 7.51 14.67
C ALA A 41 -19.46 6.28 15.57
N MET A 42 -19.91 5.12 15.08
CA MET A 42 -19.75 3.84 15.79
C MET A 42 -18.28 3.49 16.03
N GLY A 43 -17.41 3.71 15.04
CA GLY A 43 -15.96 3.51 15.19
C GLY A 43 -15.33 4.42 16.24
N ARG A 44 -15.82 5.67 16.39
CA ARG A 44 -15.36 6.57 17.47
C ARG A 44 -15.76 6.05 18.84
N GLU A 45 -17.00 5.59 18.99
CA GLU A 45 -17.51 5.04 20.24
C GLU A 45 -16.75 3.77 20.64
N PHE A 46 -16.52 2.87 19.68
CA PHE A 46 -15.72 1.65 19.87
C PHE A 46 -14.27 1.98 20.23
N SER A 47 -13.64 2.94 19.53
CA SER A 47 -12.28 3.36 19.87
C SER A 47 -12.20 3.96 21.28
N SER A 48 -13.22 4.72 21.70
CA SER A 48 -13.30 5.30 23.04
C SER A 48 -13.42 4.21 24.11
N ALA A 49 -14.35 3.26 23.91
CA ALA A 49 -14.56 2.12 24.81
C ALA A 49 -13.34 1.18 24.87
N MET A 50 -12.70 0.90 23.72
CA MET A 50 -11.50 0.09 23.64
C MET A 50 -10.31 0.75 24.34
N ASN A 51 -10.13 2.07 24.21
CA ASN A 51 -9.10 2.79 24.98
C ASN A 51 -9.36 2.68 26.48
N GLN A 52 -10.60 2.92 26.93
CA GLN A 52 -10.97 2.77 28.35
C GLN A 52 -10.78 1.32 28.86
N ALA A 53 -11.07 0.32 28.03
CA ALA A 53 -10.84 -1.08 28.38
C ALA A 53 -9.35 -1.45 28.40
N ALA A 54 -8.55 -0.93 27.46
CA ALA A 54 -7.11 -1.16 27.41
C ALA A 54 -6.37 -0.50 28.59
N ASP A 55 -6.80 0.69 29.01
CA ASP A 55 -6.28 1.41 30.16
C ASP A 55 -6.52 0.63 31.47
N ASN A 56 -7.68 -0.01 31.60
CA ASN A 56 -8.04 -0.82 32.78
C ASN A 56 -7.45 -2.25 32.77
N SER A 57 -7.04 -2.76 31.61
CA SER A 57 -6.52 -4.14 31.45
C SER A 57 -5.00 -4.24 31.28
N GLY A 58 -4.28 -3.11 31.35
CA GLY A 58 -2.82 -3.08 31.22
C GLY A 58 -2.31 -3.36 29.80
N MET A 59 -3.18 -3.38 28.79
CA MET A 59 -2.84 -3.60 27.38
C MET A 59 -2.54 -2.29 26.63
N GLY A 60 -2.36 -1.17 27.35
CA GLY A 60 -2.13 0.16 26.78
C GLY A 60 -0.90 0.23 25.85
N ASP A 61 0.14 -0.56 26.11
CA ASP A 61 1.34 -0.58 25.27
C ASP A 61 1.08 -1.17 23.88
N ILE A 62 0.17 -2.16 23.79
CA ILE A 62 -0.22 -2.80 22.53
C ILE A 62 -1.11 -1.86 21.71
N THR A 63 -2.04 -1.16 22.35
CA THR A 63 -2.87 -0.18 21.64
C THR A 63 -2.04 1.03 21.19
N ASN A 64 -1.06 1.48 21.98
CA ASN A 64 -0.16 2.56 21.60
C ASN A 64 0.73 2.19 20.40
N THR A 65 1.30 0.98 20.38
CA THR A 65 2.10 0.49 19.25
C THR A 65 1.25 0.27 17.99
N LEU A 66 0.04 -0.29 18.09
CA LEU A 66 -0.88 -0.39 16.96
C LEU A 66 -1.31 0.99 16.43
N LYS A 67 -1.55 1.95 17.31
CA LYS A 67 -1.97 3.30 16.95
C LYS A 67 -0.83 4.09 16.29
N ALA A 68 0.41 3.88 16.74
CA ALA A 68 1.61 4.41 16.10
C ALA A 68 1.82 3.81 14.69
N ALA A 69 1.60 2.49 14.54
CA ALA A 69 1.66 1.83 13.23
C ALA A 69 0.52 2.27 12.29
N ALA A 70 -0.68 2.54 12.82
CA ALA A 70 -1.84 2.92 12.04
C ALA A 70 -1.86 4.41 11.62
N ASN A 71 -1.14 5.29 12.33
CA ASN A 71 -1.05 6.73 12.01
C ASN A 71 0.41 7.20 11.93
N PRO A 72 1.18 6.75 10.92
CA PRO A 72 2.58 7.13 10.75
C PRO A 72 2.76 8.64 10.56
N VAL A 73 1.75 9.32 9.99
CA VAL A 73 1.74 10.78 9.80
C VAL A 73 1.70 11.54 11.13
N LYS A 74 0.96 11.04 12.12
CA LYS A 74 0.88 11.68 13.43
C LYS A 74 2.19 11.50 14.21
N GLY A 75 2.78 10.31 14.17
CA GLY A 75 4.11 10.06 14.75
C GLY A 75 5.21 10.92 14.10
N ALA A 76 5.17 11.09 12.79
CA ALA A 76 6.06 11.99 12.07
C ALA A 76 5.84 13.47 12.44
N ALA A 77 4.59 13.90 12.64
CA ALA A 77 4.27 15.26 13.05
C ALA A 77 4.71 15.57 14.49
N ASP A 78 4.51 14.64 15.42
CA ASP A 78 4.97 14.77 16.81
C ASP A 78 6.51 14.78 16.89
N ALA A 79 7.19 13.92 16.13
CA ALA A 79 8.65 13.94 16.02
C ALA A 79 9.17 15.25 15.40
N LEU A 80 8.48 15.77 14.38
CA LEU A 80 8.84 17.05 13.78
C LEU A 80 8.62 18.23 14.76
N ALA A 81 7.55 18.19 15.55
CA ALA A 81 7.29 19.20 16.58
C ALA A 81 8.31 19.16 17.73
N GLU A 82 8.75 17.95 18.11
CA GLU A 82 9.78 17.75 19.13
C GLU A 82 11.15 18.21 18.62
N HIS A 83 11.49 17.88 17.38
CA HIS A 83 12.69 18.40 16.70
C HIS A 83 12.65 19.91 16.47
N ALA A 84 11.49 20.50 16.19
CA ALA A 84 11.34 21.95 16.07
C ALA A 84 11.54 22.66 17.41
N LYS A 85 11.05 22.08 18.53
CA LYS A 85 11.32 22.58 19.89
C LYS A 85 12.80 22.41 20.28
N ALA A 86 13.42 21.31 19.91
CA ALA A 86 14.85 21.09 20.14
C ALA A 86 15.72 22.05 19.30
N ALA A 87 15.32 22.32 18.06
CA ALA A 87 15.97 23.29 17.17
C ALA A 87 15.83 24.74 17.68
N ALA A 88 14.70 25.07 18.32
CA ALA A 88 14.51 26.39 18.95
C ALA A 88 15.47 26.64 20.13
N ASN A 89 16.06 25.59 20.71
CA ASN A 89 17.08 25.66 21.76
C ASN A 89 18.50 25.40 21.25
N PHE A 90 18.72 25.38 19.93
CA PHE A 90 19.97 24.94 19.34
C PHE A 90 20.90 26.13 19.06
N ASP A 91 22.00 26.21 19.82
CA ASP A 91 23.14 27.07 19.50
C ASP A 91 24.05 26.35 18.47
N PRO A 92 24.15 26.86 17.23
CA PRO A 92 24.86 26.21 16.12
C PRO A 92 26.38 26.07 16.32
N GLU A 93 26.99 26.75 17.30
CA GLU A 93 28.44 26.65 17.56
C GLU A 93 28.82 25.63 18.65
N SER A 94 27.85 25.03 19.34
CA SER A 94 28.11 24.04 20.39
C SER A 94 28.61 22.70 19.85
N GLU A 95 29.29 21.91 20.69
CA GLU A 95 29.74 20.54 20.35
C GLU A 95 28.58 19.62 19.89
N THR A 96 27.36 19.90 20.36
CA THR A 96 26.12 19.25 19.91
C THR A 96 25.81 19.56 18.44
N GLY A 97 26.11 20.77 17.97
CA GLY A 97 26.08 21.24 16.58
C GLY A 97 26.94 20.39 15.64
N LYS A 98 28.21 20.23 16.01
CA LYS A 98 29.18 19.46 15.21
C LYS A 98 28.82 17.97 15.15
N LEU A 99 28.36 17.41 16.25
CA LEU A 99 27.90 16.01 16.29
C LEU A 99 26.60 15.80 15.50
N ALA A 100 25.69 16.79 15.46
CA ALA A 100 24.49 16.73 14.64
C ALA A 100 24.84 16.76 13.14
N ALA A 101 25.76 17.62 12.72
CA ALA A 101 26.23 17.67 11.33
C ALA A 101 26.89 16.34 10.90
N LYS A 102 27.72 15.74 11.76
CA LYS A 102 28.34 14.43 11.49
C LYS A 102 27.30 13.31 11.37
N ARG A 103 26.31 13.27 12.27
CA ARG A 103 25.20 12.29 12.18
C ARG A 103 24.35 12.48 10.92
N ALA A 104 24.14 13.71 10.47
CA ALA A 104 23.40 13.99 9.25
C ALA A 104 24.14 13.50 8.00
N GLU A 105 25.47 13.64 7.95
CA GLU A 105 26.28 13.06 6.87
C GLU A 105 26.27 11.53 6.88
N ASP A 106 26.42 10.91 8.05
CA ASP A 106 26.42 9.45 8.17
C ASP A 106 25.03 8.87 7.81
N ALA A 107 23.95 9.54 8.20
CA ALA A 107 22.60 9.17 7.81
C ALA A 107 22.38 9.22 6.29
N LYS A 108 22.90 10.26 5.60
CA LYS A 108 22.84 10.33 4.12
C LYS A 108 23.58 9.16 3.47
N LYS A 109 24.79 8.83 3.94
CA LYS A 109 25.57 7.71 3.40
C LYS A 109 24.88 6.36 3.60
N ILE A 110 24.26 6.14 4.77
CA ILE A 110 23.50 4.93 5.04
C ILE A 110 22.26 4.85 4.14
N HIS A 111 21.57 5.97 3.94
CA HIS A 111 20.39 6.03 3.09
C HIS A 111 20.73 5.72 1.63
N ASP A 112 21.81 6.30 1.10
CA ASP A 112 22.25 6.07 -0.28
C ASP A 112 22.74 4.63 -0.51
N ALA A 113 23.48 4.07 0.45
CA ALA A 113 23.92 2.68 0.39
C ALA A 113 22.73 1.70 0.45
N THR A 114 21.73 2.01 1.28
CA THR A 114 20.51 1.21 1.40
C THR A 114 19.67 1.29 0.13
N ALA A 115 19.51 2.48 -0.46
CA ALA A 115 18.79 2.67 -1.71
C ALA A 115 19.43 1.89 -2.87
N LYS A 116 20.77 1.92 -3.00
CA LYS A 116 21.49 1.11 -3.98
C LYS A 116 21.28 -0.39 -3.79
N ARG A 117 21.38 -0.88 -2.55
CA ARG A 117 21.21 -2.31 -2.25
C ARG A 117 19.79 -2.80 -2.49
N GLN A 118 18.79 -1.96 -2.22
CA GLN A 118 17.39 -2.29 -2.51
C GLN A 118 17.12 -2.31 -4.02
N ALA A 119 17.69 -1.39 -4.79
CA ALA A 119 17.58 -1.39 -6.25
C ALA A 119 18.21 -2.64 -6.86
N GLU A 120 19.39 -3.05 -6.39
CA GLU A 120 20.05 -4.26 -6.87
C GLU A 120 19.25 -5.53 -6.53
N ASN A 121 18.72 -5.64 -5.32
CA ASN A 121 17.91 -6.79 -4.92
C ASN A 121 16.60 -6.89 -5.72
N ARG A 122 15.95 -5.76 -6.03
CA ARG A 122 14.75 -5.74 -6.88
C ARG A 122 15.07 -6.13 -8.32
N ALA A 123 16.20 -5.68 -8.87
CA ALA A 123 16.62 -6.06 -10.21
C ALA A 123 16.89 -7.57 -10.32
N LYS A 124 17.55 -8.16 -9.31
CA LYS A 124 17.77 -9.62 -9.24
C LYS A 124 16.47 -10.40 -9.11
N ALA A 125 15.57 -9.98 -8.22
CA ALA A 125 14.26 -10.61 -8.05
C ALA A 125 13.39 -10.52 -9.32
N ALA A 126 13.46 -9.41 -10.06
CA ALA A 126 12.74 -9.25 -11.31
C ALA A 126 13.29 -10.16 -12.42
N ALA A 127 14.61 -10.37 -12.48
CA ALA A 127 15.22 -11.29 -13.43
C ALA A 127 14.85 -12.75 -13.13
N GLU A 128 14.91 -13.17 -11.86
CA GLU A 128 14.49 -14.51 -11.43
C GLU A 128 12.99 -14.78 -11.68
N ALA A 129 12.14 -13.77 -11.47
CA ALA A 129 10.71 -13.88 -11.74
C ALA A 129 10.42 -14.01 -13.25
N ALA A 130 11.16 -13.29 -14.09
CA ALA A 130 11.04 -13.40 -15.54
C ALA A 130 11.50 -14.78 -16.05
N GLU A 131 12.58 -15.33 -15.49
CA GLU A 131 13.08 -16.65 -15.86
C GLU A 131 12.10 -17.76 -15.45
N LYS A 132 11.51 -17.68 -14.25
CA LYS A 132 10.46 -18.62 -13.81
C LYS A 132 9.19 -18.53 -14.67
N ALA A 133 8.74 -17.32 -15.00
CA ALA A 133 7.59 -17.13 -15.86
C ALA A 133 7.80 -17.70 -17.28
N GLN A 134 9.02 -17.60 -17.82
CA GLN A 134 9.37 -18.20 -19.11
C GLN A 134 9.42 -19.73 -19.04
N ALA A 135 9.95 -20.30 -17.95
CA ALA A 135 9.96 -21.74 -17.74
C ALA A 135 8.53 -22.33 -17.59
N GLU A 136 7.66 -21.64 -16.85
CA GLU A 136 6.26 -22.04 -16.68
C GLU A 136 5.46 -21.92 -18.00
N ALA A 137 5.69 -20.86 -18.78
CA ALA A 137 5.07 -20.71 -20.09
C ALA A 137 5.50 -21.80 -21.07
N LYS A 138 6.78 -22.20 -21.05
CA LYS A 138 7.30 -23.27 -21.90
C LYS A 138 6.75 -24.65 -21.50
N ALA A 139 6.66 -24.93 -20.20
CA ALA A 139 6.05 -26.16 -19.69
C ALA A 139 4.55 -26.25 -20.03
N ALA A 140 3.84 -25.12 -19.99
CA ALA A 140 2.42 -25.07 -20.39
C ALA A 140 2.22 -25.32 -21.89
N GLN A 141 3.11 -24.80 -22.74
CA GLN A 141 3.09 -25.08 -24.18
C GLN A 141 3.36 -26.55 -24.49
N GLU A 142 4.37 -27.16 -23.86
CA GLU A 142 4.68 -28.58 -24.03
C GLU A 142 3.52 -29.48 -23.55
N ALA A 143 2.83 -29.10 -22.47
CA ALA A 143 1.66 -29.82 -21.98
C ALA A 143 0.47 -29.72 -22.95
N LEU A 144 0.23 -28.55 -23.54
CA LEU A 144 -0.81 -28.34 -24.56
C LEU A 144 -0.54 -29.15 -25.83
N GLU A 145 0.72 -29.21 -26.29
CA GLU A 145 1.12 -30.04 -27.44
C GLU A 145 0.94 -31.53 -27.14
N ALA A 146 1.27 -31.99 -25.94
CA ALA A 146 1.08 -33.39 -25.53
C ALA A 146 -0.41 -33.78 -25.45
N VAL A 147 -1.28 -32.88 -25.00
CA VAL A 147 -2.74 -33.10 -24.97
C VAL A 147 -3.29 -33.18 -26.39
N GLN A 148 -2.87 -32.29 -27.29
CA GLN A 148 -3.29 -32.31 -28.69
C GLN A 148 -2.80 -33.57 -29.42
N ALA A 149 -1.58 -34.02 -29.17
CA ALA A 149 -1.04 -35.26 -29.74
C ALA A 149 -1.81 -36.51 -29.27
N LYS A 150 -2.25 -36.56 -28.00
CA LYS A 150 -3.09 -37.64 -27.49
C LYS A 150 -4.49 -37.64 -28.11
N GLN A 151 -5.11 -36.46 -28.26
CA GLN A 151 -6.42 -36.34 -28.91
C GLN A 151 -6.39 -36.73 -30.39
N ALA A 152 -5.31 -36.41 -31.11
CA ALA A 152 -5.11 -36.84 -32.50
C ALA A 152 -4.92 -38.37 -32.63
N GLN A 153 -4.29 -39.02 -31.65
CA GLN A 153 -4.15 -40.49 -31.63
C GLN A 153 -5.44 -41.22 -31.25
N GLU A 154 -6.31 -40.59 -30.45
CA GLU A 154 -7.62 -41.13 -30.07
C GLU A 154 -8.61 -41.03 -31.23
N ALA A 155 -8.62 -39.91 -31.97
CA ALA A 155 -9.42 -39.74 -33.18
C ALA A 155 -9.03 -40.70 -34.32
N ALA A 156 -7.76 -41.10 -34.41
CA ALA A 156 -7.28 -42.06 -35.41
C ALA A 156 -7.62 -43.53 -35.06
N LYS A 157 -8.05 -43.82 -33.83
CA LYS A 157 -8.46 -45.16 -33.40
C LYS A 157 -9.97 -45.40 -33.59
N THR A 158 -10.79 -44.37 -33.44
CA THR A 158 -12.25 -44.45 -33.65
C THR A 158 -12.65 -44.64 -35.12
N ASP A 159 -11.80 -44.29 -36.08
CA ASP A 159 -12.05 -44.49 -37.52
C ASP A 159 -11.69 -45.92 -38.01
N LYS A 160 -11.07 -46.75 -37.16
CA LYS A 160 -10.60 -48.10 -37.52
C LYS A 160 -11.52 -49.23 -37.03
N ASP A 161 -12.54 -48.89 -36.23
CA ASP A 161 -13.56 -49.80 -35.69
C ASP A 161 -14.98 -49.53 -36.26
N ALA A 162 -15.09 -48.71 -37.31
CA ALA A 162 -16.30 -48.50 -38.11
C ALA A 162 -16.15 -49.13 -39.51
#